data_AF-A0A3M0CDI8-F1
#
_entry.id   AF-A0A3M0CDI8-F1
#
_cell.length_a   1.000
_cell.length_b   1.000
_cell.length_c   1.000
_cell.angle_alpha   90.00
_cell.angle_beta   90.00
_cell.angle_gamma   90.00
#
_symmetry.space_group_name_H-M   'P 1'
#
loop_
_entity.id
_entity.type
_entity.pdbx_description
1 polymer ?
#
loop_
_entity_poly.entity_id
_entity_poly.type
_entity_poly.pdbx_seq_one_letter_code
_entity_poly.pdbx_strand_id
1 'polypeptide(L)'
;MARPVPERSAAGPRPPVHSGLLRDAARWEGRTVGLYGGSFNPGHEGHLHVALEALKRLPVDAVWLMVSPGNPLKDDTDMAPFDARLESARELADRHPGLFASDVENRLGTRYTAETVRALRRFMPKTSFIWMMGADNMATFHLWRDWQDIAMTVPIAIFDRPQYSQHGLSGHLAQRFAANRVPARMIRADRAPAWAFLTIPRHPASATLIRQALGREWHSPAPLTGEQQET
;
A
#
# COMPACT_ATOMS: atom_id res chain seq x y z
N MET A 1 8.32 26.43 25.87
CA MET A 1 6.84 26.46 25.83
C MET A 1 6.39 25.84 24.52
N ALA A 2 5.68 24.72 24.57
CA ALA A 2 5.22 24.00 23.37
C ALA A 2 4.08 24.78 22.69
N ARG A 3 4.17 24.97 21.37
CA ARG A 3 3.11 25.62 20.57
C ARG A 3 1.89 24.69 20.46
N PRO A 4 0.66 25.21 20.58
CA PRO A 4 -0.56 24.40 20.47
C PRO A 4 -0.76 23.92 19.03
N VAL A 5 -1.23 22.67 18.90
CA VAL A 5 -1.67 22.06 17.64
C VAL A 5 -2.98 22.74 17.21
N PRO A 6 -3.14 23.18 15.95
CA PRO A 6 -4.36 23.84 15.52
C PRO A 6 -5.52 22.84 15.41
N GLU A 7 -6.68 23.22 15.98
CA GLU A 7 -7.94 22.49 15.82
C GLU A 7 -8.38 22.49 14.35
N ARG A 8 -8.81 21.31 13.88
CA ARG A 8 -9.29 21.10 12.51
C ARG A 8 -10.64 21.81 12.31
N SER A 9 -10.71 22.62 11.25
CA SER A 9 -11.96 23.19 10.72
C SER A 9 -12.96 22.09 10.31
N ALA A 10 -14.23 22.31 10.66
CA ALA A 10 -15.33 21.38 10.53
C ALA A 10 -15.79 21.20 9.07
N ALA A 11 -15.34 20.11 8.42
CA ALA A 11 -16.07 19.53 7.30
C ALA A 11 -17.30 18.80 7.86
N GLY A 12 -18.46 18.94 7.20
CA GLY A 12 -19.74 18.33 7.61
C GLY A 12 -19.66 16.81 7.86
N PRO A 13 -20.69 16.21 8.49
CA PRO A 13 -20.63 14.83 8.94
C PRO A 13 -20.30 13.89 7.78
N ARG A 14 -19.07 13.36 7.79
CA ARG A 14 -18.66 12.30 6.86
C ARG A 14 -19.59 11.10 7.11
N PRO A 15 -20.12 10.45 6.06
CA PRO A 15 -20.91 9.25 6.25
C PRO A 15 -20.10 8.22 7.05
N PRO A 16 -20.75 7.41 7.91
CA PRO A 16 -20.03 6.44 8.72
C PRO A 16 -19.21 5.52 7.82
N VAL A 17 -17.93 5.41 8.15
CA VAL A 17 -16.84 4.66 7.48
C VAL A 17 -17.30 3.35 6.84
N HIS A 18 -18.17 2.63 7.53
CA HIS A 18 -18.70 1.32 7.18
C HIS A 18 -19.58 1.32 5.91
N SER A 19 -20.28 2.41 5.61
CA SER A 19 -21.30 2.45 4.54
C SER A 19 -20.73 2.28 3.12
N GLY A 20 -19.57 2.88 2.82
CA GLY A 20 -18.93 2.69 1.51
C GLY A 20 -18.21 1.34 1.38
N LEU A 21 -17.70 0.78 2.49
CA LEU A 21 -16.82 -0.40 2.49
C LEU A 21 -17.68 -1.64 2.31
N LEU A 22 -18.88 -1.61 2.91
CA LEU A 22 -19.93 -2.59 2.71
C LEU A 22 -20.54 -2.53 1.30
N ARG A 23 -20.65 -1.35 0.68
CA ARG A 23 -21.11 -1.22 -0.72
C ARG A 23 -20.11 -1.85 -1.69
N ASP A 24 -18.82 -1.67 -1.42
CA ASP A 24 -17.75 -2.29 -2.21
C ASP A 24 -17.64 -3.80 -1.97
N ALA A 25 -18.01 -4.30 -0.79
CA ALA A 25 -17.85 -5.71 -0.40
C ALA A 25 -18.46 -6.69 -1.41
N ALA A 26 -19.65 -6.38 -1.94
CA ALA A 26 -20.35 -7.23 -2.92
C ALA A 26 -19.51 -7.47 -4.19
N ARG A 27 -18.75 -6.47 -4.63
CA ARG A 27 -17.88 -6.56 -5.82
C ARG A 27 -16.75 -7.58 -5.66
N TRP A 28 -16.32 -7.80 -4.42
CA TRP A 28 -15.14 -8.57 -4.07
C TRP A 28 -15.49 -9.94 -3.47
N GLU A 29 -16.77 -10.30 -3.37
CA GLU A 29 -17.17 -11.62 -2.90
C GLU A 29 -16.57 -12.72 -3.79
N GLY A 30 -15.98 -13.73 -3.17
CA GLY A 30 -15.33 -14.86 -3.85
C GLY A 30 -13.98 -14.52 -4.50
N ARG A 31 -13.53 -13.27 -4.46
CA ARG A 31 -12.25 -12.84 -5.05
C ARG A 31 -11.11 -12.87 -4.06
N THR A 32 -9.90 -13.04 -4.59
CA THR A 32 -8.63 -12.84 -3.88
C THR A 32 -8.00 -11.52 -4.27
N VAL A 33 -7.77 -10.64 -3.29
CA VAL A 33 -7.21 -9.31 -3.49
C VAL A 33 -5.81 -9.22 -2.89
N GLY A 34 -4.84 -8.81 -3.71
CA GLY A 34 -3.52 -8.41 -3.25
C GLY A 34 -3.55 -6.99 -2.66
N LEU A 35 -3.18 -6.85 -1.39
CA LEU A 35 -3.17 -5.58 -0.67
C LEU A 35 -1.76 -4.98 -0.70
N TYR A 36 -1.51 -4.03 -1.60
CA TYR A 36 -0.18 -3.43 -1.76
C TYR A 36 -0.11 -2.04 -1.11
N GLY A 37 0.37 -2.01 0.13
CA GLY A 37 0.53 -0.77 0.90
C GLY A 37 1.76 0.04 0.50
N GLY A 38 1.60 1.36 0.39
CA GLY A 38 2.68 2.29 0.06
C GLY A 38 2.33 3.74 0.39
N SER A 39 3.32 4.62 0.37
CA SER A 39 3.08 6.06 0.52
C SER A 39 2.56 6.71 -0.76
N PHE A 40 2.95 6.19 -1.93
CA PHE A 40 2.64 6.74 -3.26
C PHE A 40 2.94 8.25 -3.33
N ASN A 41 4.18 8.61 -3.01
CA ASN A 41 4.63 10.00 -2.87
C ASN A 41 5.78 10.36 -3.83
N PRO A 42 5.57 10.42 -5.17
CA PRO A 42 4.36 10.03 -5.90
C PRO A 42 4.30 8.51 -6.19
N GLY A 43 3.16 8.04 -6.71
CA GLY A 43 3.09 6.82 -7.51
C GLY A 43 4.10 6.87 -8.67
N HIS A 44 4.68 5.73 -9.05
CA HIS A 44 5.65 5.66 -10.14
C HIS A 44 5.71 4.25 -10.75
N GLU A 45 6.41 4.11 -11.87
CA GLU A 45 6.57 2.84 -12.62
C GLU A 45 7.06 1.66 -11.78
N GLY A 46 7.78 1.91 -10.69
CA GLY A 46 8.23 0.86 -9.78
C GLY A 46 7.08 0.25 -8.99
N HIS A 47 6.11 1.05 -8.55
CA HIS A 47 4.88 0.55 -7.92
C HIS A 47 4.05 -0.23 -8.93
N LEU A 48 3.88 0.31 -10.14
CA LEU A 48 3.14 -0.37 -11.21
C LEU A 48 3.78 -1.70 -11.57
N HIS A 49 5.11 -1.72 -11.76
CA HIS A 49 5.85 -2.93 -12.08
C HIS A 49 5.61 -4.04 -11.05
N VAL A 50 5.71 -3.72 -9.75
CA VAL A 50 5.42 -4.69 -8.68
C VAL A 50 3.97 -5.18 -8.74
N ALA A 51 3.01 -4.27 -8.93
CA ALA A 51 1.60 -4.62 -8.98
C ALA A 51 1.25 -5.52 -10.20
N LEU A 52 1.82 -5.23 -11.37
CA LEU A 52 1.65 -6.05 -12.57
C LEU A 52 2.32 -7.43 -12.41
N GLU A 53 3.48 -7.49 -11.75
CA GLU A 53 4.14 -8.77 -11.48
C GLU A 53 3.40 -9.60 -10.44
N ALA A 54 2.70 -8.95 -9.51
CA ALA A 54 1.80 -9.63 -8.59
C ALA A 54 0.64 -10.30 -9.33
N LEU A 55 -0.05 -9.57 -10.22
CA LEU A 55 -1.13 -10.11 -11.05
C LEU A 55 -0.68 -11.29 -11.92
N LYS A 56 0.58 -11.31 -12.36
CA LYS A 56 1.14 -12.40 -13.17
C LYS A 56 1.56 -13.63 -12.37
N ARG A 57 2.00 -13.45 -11.13
CA ARG A 57 2.74 -14.50 -10.38
C ARG A 57 2.05 -14.98 -9.11
N LEU A 58 1.08 -14.24 -8.61
CA LEU A 58 0.28 -14.59 -7.44
C LEU A 58 -1.11 -15.02 -7.87
N PRO A 59 -1.78 -15.92 -7.11
CA PRO A 59 -3.17 -16.25 -7.33
C PRO A 59 -4.08 -15.15 -6.78
N VAL A 60 -4.03 -13.97 -7.41
CA VAL A 60 -4.87 -12.80 -7.07
C VAL A 60 -5.71 -12.41 -8.29
N ASP A 61 -6.95 -12.00 -8.06
CA ASP A 61 -7.86 -11.49 -9.10
C ASP A 61 -7.67 -10.00 -9.34
N ALA A 62 -7.16 -9.28 -8.33
CA ALA A 62 -6.92 -7.85 -8.36
C ALA A 62 -5.85 -7.44 -7.35
N VAL A 63 -5.26 -6.27 -7.58
CA VAL A 63 -4.34 -5.62 -6.63
C VAL A 63 -4.88 -4.25 -6.25
N TRP A 64 -4.97 -4.02 -4.95
CA TRP A 64 -5.26 -2.71 -4.38
C TRP A 64 -3.95 -1.97 -4.08
N LEU A 65 -3.77 -0.83 -4.72
CA LEU A 65 -2.74 0.16 -4.40
C LEU A 65 -3.26 0.97 -3.20
N MET A 66 -2.92 0.53 -1.99
CA MET A 66 -3.42 1.12 -0.75
C MET A 66 -2.54 2.28 -0.32
N VAL A 67 -3.07 3.49 -0.44
CA VAL A 67 -2.35 4.70 -0.06
C VAL A 67 -2.43 4.88 1.44
N SER A 68 -1.25 4.82 2.08
CA SER A 68 -1.17 4.95 3.53
C SER A 68 -1.36 6.41 3.98
N PRO A 69 -2.09 6.67 5.08
CA PRO A 69 -2.15 7.99 5.71
C PRO A 69 -0.80 8.47 6.26
N GLY A 70 0.15 7.56 6.46
CA GLY A 70 1.52 7.87 6.89
C GLY A 70 2.12 6.73 7.70
N ASN A 71 3.43 6.48 7.53
CA ASN A 71 4.14 5.46 8.29
C ASN A 71 4.74 6.08 9.57
N PRO A 72 4.35 5.65 10.78
CA PRO A 72 4.87 6.21 12.03
C PRO A 72 6.38 6.01 12.25
N LEU A 73 7.02 5.12 11.48
CA LEU A 73 8.46 4.85 11.54
C LEU A 73 9.27 5.68 10.54
N LYS A 74 8.63 6.56 9.75
CA LYS A 74 9.29 7.38 8.73
C LYS A 74 9.02 8.87 8.99
N ASP A 75 10.01 9.70 8.67
CA ASP A 75 9.86 11.14 8.63
C ASP A 75 8.83 11.53 7.55
N ASP A 76 7.89 12.42 7.90
CA ASP A 76 6.78 12.87 7.05
C ASP A 76 6.98 14.29 6.49
N THR A 77 8.11 14.93 6.74
CA THR A 77 8.46 16.28 6.26
C THR A 77 8.39 16.46 4.74
N ASP A 78 8.47 15.37 3.97
CA ASP A 78 8.42 15.35 2.50
C ASP A 78 7.11 14.77 1.95
N MET A 79 6.10 14.54 2.79
CA MET A 79 4.88 13.85 2.39
C MET A 79 3.87 14.83 1.76
N ALA A 80 3.54 14.61 0.48
CA ALA A 80 2.49 15.38 -0.18
C ALA A 80 1.12 15.11 0.47
N PRO A 81 0.13 16.02 0.29
CA PRO A 81 -1.24 15.83 0.75
C PRO A 81 -1.81 14.47 0.32
N PHE A 82 -2.64 13.87 1.19
CA PHE A 82 -3.19 12.53 0.96
C PHE A 82 -3.92 12.41 -0.39
N ASP A 83 -4.74 13.40 -0.74
CA ASP A 83 -5.53 13.38 -1.97
C ASP A 83 -4.65 13.41 -3.23
N ALA A 84 -3.54 14.15 -3.22
CA ALA A 84 -2.58 14.16 -4.33
C ALA A 84 -1.87 12.80 -4.48
N ARG A 85 -1.52 12.16 -3.37
CA ARG A 85 -0.91 10.82 -3.38
C ARG A 85 -1.91 9.76 -3.86
N LEU A 86 -3.17 9.86 -3.42
CA LEU A 86 -4.26 9.00 -3.88
C LEU A 86 -4.51 9.17 -5.38
N GLU A 87 -4.49 10.39 -5.88
CA GLU A 87 -4.62 10.65 -7.32
C GLU A 87 -3.47 10.03 -8.12
N SER A 88 -2.22 10.21 -7.67
CA SER A 88 -1.08 9.54 -8.32
C SER A 88 -1.17 8.00 -8.31
N ALA A 89 -1.86 7.41 -7.33
CA ALA A 89 -2.13 5.98 -7.30
C ALA A 89 -3.27 5.57 -8.25
N ARG A 90 -4.27 6.44 -8.48
CA ARG A 90 -5.34 6.23 -9.46
C ARG A 90 -4.78 6.24 -10.88
N GLU A 91 -3.92 7.18 -11.21
CA GLU A 91 -3.23 7.23 -12.51
C GLU A 91 -2.49 5.92 -12.83
N LEU A 92 -1.86 5.29 -11.83
CA LEU A 92 -1.26 3.97 -12.01
C LEU A 92 -2.30 2.87 -12.17
N ALA A 93 -3.39 2.92 -11.40
CA ALA A 93 -4.45 1.92 -11.45
C ALA A 93 -5.17 1.91 -12.82
N ASP A 94 -5.39 3.08 -13.42
CA ASP A 94 -6.06 3.22 -14.73
C ASP A 94 -5.29 2.56 -15.88
N ARG A 95 -4.01 2.23 -15.67
CA ARG A 95 -3.19 1.52 -16.67
C ARG A 95 -3.49 0.03 -16.79
N HIS A 96 -4.28 -0.56 -15.89
CA HIS A 96 -4.63 -1.98 -15.96
C HIS A 96 -5.93 -2.33 -15.22
N PRO A 97 -6.87 -3.09 -15.82
CA PRO A 97 -8.20 -3.35 -15.24
C PRO A 97 -8.18 -4.17 -13.93
N GLY A 98 -7.07 -4.85 -13.63
CA GLY A 98 -6.85 -5.58 -12.38
C GLY A 98 -6.27 -4.73 -11.23
N LEU A 99 -6.05 -3.42 -11.43
CA LEU A 99 -5.46 -2.52 -10.43
C LEU A 99 -6.50 -1.54 -9.90
N PHE A 100 -6.43 -1.24 -8.60
CA PHE A 100 -7.38 -0.35 -7.93
C PHE A 100 -6.67 0.52 -6.90
N ALA A 101 -6.77 1.84 -7.04
CA ALA A 101 -6.35 2.72 -5.95
C ALA A 101 -7.33 2.61 -4.78
N SER A 102 -6.80 2.57 -3.56
CA SER A 102 -7.60 2.39 -2.35
C SER A 102 -7.19 3.35 -1.25
N ASP A 103 -8.19 4.03 -0.68
CA ASP A 103 -8.08 4.91 0.50
C ASP A 103 -8.57 4.20 1.78
N VAL A 104 -8.62 2.86 1.78
CA VAL A 104 -9.25 2.06 2.84
C VAL A 104 -8.74 2.39 4.24
N GLU A 105 -7.44 2.62 4.39
CA GLU A 105 -6.83 2.98 5.68
C GLU A 105 -7.34 4.35 6.18
N ASN A 106 -7.42 5.33 5.29
CA ASN A 106 -7.99 6.65 5.59
C ASN A 106 -9.47 6.57 5.97
N ARG A 107 -10.24 5.73 5.25
CA ARG A 107 -11.64 5.48 5.58
C ARG A 107 -11.77 4.81 6.95
N LEU A 108 -10.98 3.79 7.23
CA LEU A 108 -10.94 3.10 8.52
C LEU A 108 -10.41 3.96 9.67
N GLY A 109 -9.81 5.12 9.39
CA GLY A 109 -9.22 6.00 10.38
C GLY A 109 -7.98 5.39 11.04
N THR A 110 -7.27 4.50 10.35
CA THR A 110 -6.07 3.83 10.86
C THR A 110 -4.89 3.98 9.92
N ARG A 111 -3.68 3.88 10.47
CA ARG A 111 -2.42 3.76 9.75
C ARG A 111 -1.68 2.46 10.07
N TYR A 112 -2.32 1.58 10.84
CA TYR A 112 -1.72 0.35 11.33
C TYR A 112 -2.27 -0.84 10.56
N THR A 113 -1.40 -1.52 9.82
CA THR A 113 -1.76 -2.67 8.99
C THR A 113 -2.53 -3.75 9.75
N ALA A 114 -2.20 -4.02 11.03
CA ALA A 114 -2.94 -4.98 11.84
C ALA A 114 -4.42 -4.61 12.01
N GLU A 115 -4.73 -3.32 12.20
CA GLU A 115 -6.13 -2.85 12.26
C GLU A 115 -6.79 -2.93 10.87
N THR A 116 -6.08 -2.52 9.81
CA THR A 116 -6.56 -2.60 8.42
C THR A 116 -6.99 -4.03 8.07
N VAL A 117 -6.11 -5.02 8.30
CA VAL A 117 -6.39 -6.42 7.95
C VAL A 117 -7.52 -7.01 8.80
N ARG A 118 -7.56 -6.72 10.11
CA ARG A 118 -8.67 -7.16 10.98
C ARG A 118 -10.01 -6.59 10.51
N ALA A 119 -10.04 -5.30 10.16
CA ALA A 119 -11.23 -4.64 9.66
C ALA A 119 -11.69 -5.22 8.31
N LEU A 120 -10.78 -5.43 7.36
CA LEU A 120 -11.10 -6.03 6.06
C LEU A 120 -11.70 -7.43 6.22
N ARG A 121 -11.11 -8.29 7.06
CA ARG A 121 -11.68 -9.62 7.32
C ARG A 121 -13.06 -9.58 7.98
N ARG A 122 -13.30 -8.57 8.82
CA ARG A 122 -14.60 -8.37 9.48
C ARG A 122 -15.67 -7.86 8.51
N PHE A 123 -15.35 -6.88 7.68
CA PHE A 123 -16.32 -6.21 6.81
C PHE A 123 -16.46 -6.84 5.42
N MET A 124 -15.48 -7.65 4.99
CA MET A 124 -15.47 -8.35 3.70
C MET A 124 -15.14 -9.84 3.90
N PRO A 125 -15.93 -10.59 4.69
CA PRO A 125 -15.58 -11.97 5.09
C PRO A 125 -15.56 -12.98 3.94
N LYS A 126 -16.20 -12.66 2.81
CA LYS A 126 -16.20 -13.48 1.59
C LYS A 126 -15.10 -13.08 0.59
N THR A 127 -14.28 -12.09 0.93
CA THR A 127 -13.12 -11.69 0.13
C THR A 127 -11.87 -12.23 0.80
N SER A 128 -11.00 -12.84 0.01
CA SER A 128 -9.71 -13.31 0.51
C SER A 128 -8.64 -12.26 0.23
N PHE A 129 -7.66 -12.14 1.12
CA PHE A 129 -6.63 -11.12 1.04
C PHE A 129 -5.23 -11.74 1.07
N ILE A 130 -4.29 -11.13 0.37
CA ILE A 130 -2.85 -11.40 0.49
C ILE A 130 -2.16 -10.06 0.71
N TRP A 131 -1.45 -9.89 1.82
CA TRP A 131 -0.65 -8.69 2.06
C TRP A 131 0.59 -8.68 1.15
N MET A 132 0.84 -7.56 0.49
CA MET A 132 1.98 -7.39 -0.41
C MET A 132 2.92 -6.30 0.11
N MET A 133 4.22 -6.58 0.13
CA MET A 133 5.23 -5.59 0.49
C MET A 133 6.57 -5.85 -0.21
N GLY A 134 7.45 -4.84 -0.26
CA GLY A 134 8.83 -5.01 -0.71
C GLY A 134 9.75 -5.58 0.37
N ALA A 135 10.91 -6.11 -0.03
CA ALA A 135 11.94 -6.60 0.89
C ALA A 135 12.50 -5.51 1.84
N ASP A 136 12.42 -4.24 1.46
CA ASP A 136 12.72 -3.08 2.30
C ASP A 136 11.76 -2.97 3.51
N ASN A 137 10.47 -3.19 3.29
CA ASN A 137 9.49 -3.26 4.37
C ASN A 137 9.65 -4.54 5.21
N MET A 138 9.99 -5.67 4.57
CA MET A 138 10.25 -6.93 5.28
C MET A 138 11.35 -6.77 6.35
N ALA A 139 12.43 -6.04 6.03
CA ALA A 139 13.54 -5.82 6.95
C ALA A 139 13.11 -5.14 8.27
N THR A 140 12.11 -4.25 8.21
CA THR A 140 11.59 -3.53 9.39
C THR A 140 10.23 -4.05 9.86
N PHE A 141 9.70 -5.13 9.28
CA PHE A 141 8.35 -5.62 9.56
C PHE A 141 8.12 -5.98 11.03
N HIS A 142 9.15 -6.46 11.73
CA HIS A 142 9.10 -6.78 13.15
C HIS A 142 8.90 -5.56 14.08
N LEU A 143 9.09 -4.35 13.55
CA LEU A 143 8.81 -3.09 14.25
C LEU A 143 7.37 -2.63 14.04
N TRP A 144 6.60 -3.29 13.17
CA TRP A 144 5.20 -2.94 12.95
C TRP A 144 4.38 -3.40 14.15
N ARG A 145 3.41 -2.56 14.55
CA ARG A 145 2.52 -2.89 15.66
C ARG A 145 1.75 -4.16 15.32
N ASP A 146 1.81 -5.13 16.24
CA ASP A 146 1.18 -6.45 16.11
C ASP A 146 1.64 -7.23 14.85
N TRP A 147 2.91 -7.12 14.45
CA TRP A 147 3.40 -7.77 13.22
C TRP A 147 3.17 -9.29 13.15
N GLN A 148 3.23 -9.97 14.30
CA GLN A 148 2.92 -11.41 14.36
C GLN A 148 1.43 -11.66 14.08
N ASP A 149 0.53 -10.82 14.60
CA ASP A 149 -0.91 -10.93 14.31
C ASP A 149 -1.17 -10.71 12.82
N ILE A 150 -0.47 -9.77 12.17
CA ILE A 150 -0.58 -9.57 10.72
C ILE A 150 -0.24 -10.88 9.99
N ALA A 151 0.93 -11.46 10.27
CA ALA A 151 1.37 -12.71 9.64
C ALA A 151 0.46 -13.90 9.93
N MET A 152 -0.16 -13.94 11.12
CA MET A 152 -1.14 -14.97 11.49
C MET A 152 -2.51 -14.75 10.87
N THR A 153 -2.82 -13.52 10.44
CA THR A 153 -4.16 -13.15 9.95
C THR A 153 -4.26 -13.22 8.43
N VAL A 154 -3.19 -12.93 7.70
CA VAL A 154 -3.17 -12.87 6.24
C VAL A 154 -1.85 -13.41 5.68
N PRO A 155 -1.86 -14.15 4.55
CA PRO A 155 -0.62 -14.52 3.88
C PRO A 155 0.13 -13.29 3.37
N ILE A 156 1.45 -13.40 3.31
CA ILE A 156 2.34 -12.29 2.95
C ILE A 156 3.15 -12.62 1.69
N ALA A 157 2.98 -11.83 0.63
CA ALA A 157 3.82 -11.86 -0.55
C ALA A 157 4.87 -10.74 -0.51
N ILE A 158 6.14 -11.12 -0.57
CA ILE A 158 7.29 -10.22 -0.43
C ILE A 158 7.99 -10.12 -1.77
N PHE A 159 8.09 -8.91 -2.30
CA PHE A 159 8.75 -8.63 -3.57
C PHE A 159 10.20 -8.24 -3.33
N ASP A 160 11.09 -8.97 -3.97
CA ASP A 160 12.52 -8.78 -3.84
C ASP A 160 12.95 -7.37 -4.26
N ARG A 161 13.86 -6.80 -3.47
CA ARG A 161 14.58 -5.57 -3.78
C ARG A 161 16.06 -5.83 -3.46
N PRO A 162 16.95 -5.94 -4.47
CA PRO A 162 18.31 -6.46 -4.33
C PRO A 162 19.13 -5.87 -3.17
N GLN A 163 18.93 -4.59 -2.86
CA GLN A 163 19.65 -3.89 -1.79
C GLN A 163 19.22 -4.37 -0.38
N TYR A 164 18.11 -5.08 -0.26
CA TYR A 164 17.47 -5.46 1.01
C TYR A 164 17.24 -6.96 1.16
N SER A 165 17.44 -7.76 0.11
CA SER A 165 17.09 -9.19 0.06
C SER A 165 17.77 -10.02 1.15
N GLN A 166 19.07 -9.80 1.36
CA GLN A 166 19.84 -10.57 2.34
C GLN A 166 19.37 -10.28 3.78
N HIS A 167 19.22 -9.01 4.12
CA HIS A 167 18.76 -8.58 5.45
C HIS A 167 17.32 -9.02 5.74
N GLY A 168 16.43 -8.98 4.75
CA GLY A 168 15.05 -9.44 4.89
C GLY A 168 14.97 -10.95 5.14
N LEU A 169 15.68 -11.75 4.35
CA LEU A 169 15.65 -13.22 4.45
C LEU A 169 16.32 -13.77 5.72
N SER A 170 17.22 -13.02 6.34
CA SER A 170 17.75 -13.33 7.68
C SER A 170 16.92 -12.69 8.82
N GLY A 171 15.85 -11.97 8.51
CA GLY A 171 15.08 -11.19 9.47
C GLY A 171 14.06 -11.99 10.29
N HIS A 172 13.44 -11.32 11.26
CA HIS A 172 12.50 -11.90 12.22
C HIS A 172 11.32 -12.65 11.57
N LEU A 173 10.75 -12.14 10.47
CA LEU A 173 9.66 -12.82 9.76
C LEU A 173 10.12 -14.18 9.25
N ALA A 174 11.27 -14.22 8.57
CA ALA A 174 11.82 -15.43 7.97
C ALA A 174 12.22 -16.47 9.03
N GLN A 175 12.73 -16.02 10.18
CA GLN A 175 13.06 -16.91 11.29
C GLN A 175 11.81 -17.43 12.02
N ARG A 176 10.92 -16.53 12.43
CA ARG A 176 9.72 -16.87 13.24
C ARG A 176 8.74 -17.76 12.48
N PHE A 177 8.60 -17.53 11.18
CA PHE A 177 7.65 -18.23 10.31
C PHE A 177 8.35 -19.07 9.24
N ALA A 178 9.56 -19.59 9.52
CA ALA A 178 10.36 -20.37 8.57
C ALA A 178 9.57 -21.54 7.96
N ALA A 179 8.82 -22.27 8.78
CA ALA A 179 8.00 -23.42 8.36
C ALA A 179 6.80 -23.03 7.48
N ASN A 180 6.45 -21.75 7.42
CA ASN A 180 5.30 -21.23 6.67
C ASN A 180 5.70 -20.62 5.32
N ARG A 181 6.98 -20.72 4.94
CA ARG A 181 7.43 -20.26 3.63
C ARG A 181 6.92 -21.18 2.54
N VAL A 182 6.28 -20.61 1.53
CA VAL A 182 5.74 -21.34 0.37
C VAL A 182 6.22 -20.72 -0.94
N PRO A 183 6.26 -21.49 -2.04
CA PRO A 183 6.42 -20.92 -3.38
C PRO A 183 5.29 -19.93 -3.69
N ALA A 184 5.61 -18.83 -4.37
CA ALA A 184 4.65 -17.75 -4.64
C ALA A 184 3.38 -18.22 -5.37
N ARG A 185 3.51 -19.13 -6.35
CA ARG A 185 2.37 -19.74 -7.06
C ARG A 185 1.47 -20.61 -6.16
N MET A 186 1.96 -21.02 -5.00
CA MET A 186 1.27 -21.90 -4.05
C MET A 186 0.76 -21.14 -2.82
N ILE A 187 1.00 -19.83 -2.72
CA ILE A 187 0.44 -19.05 -1.63
C ILE A 187 -1.09 -19.08 -1.74
N ARG A 188 -1.78 -19.34 -0.64
CA ARG A 188 -3.23 -19.40 -0.63
C ARG A 188 -3.77 -18.37 0.33
N ALA A 189 -4.69 -17.53 -0.15
CA ALA A 189 -5.26 -16.43 0.62
C ALA A 189 -6.05 -16.89 1.87
N ASP A 190 -6.50 -18.15 1.90
CA ASP A 190 -7.24 -18.77 3.01
C ASP A 190 -6.35 -19.44 4.07
N ARG A 191 -5.01 -19.48 3.86
CA ARG A 191 -4.07 -20.17 4.77
C ARG A 191 -3.02 -19.22 5.32
N ALA A 192 -3.33 -18.60 6.46
CA ALA A 192 -2.35 -17.91 7.28
C ALA A 192 -1.98 -18.76 8.53
N PRO A 193 -0.74 -18.69 9.01
CA PRO A 193 0.39 -17.97 8.44
C PRO A 193 0.95 -18.68 7.19
N ALA A 194 1.24 -17.89 6.16
CA ALA A 194 1.99 -18.31 4.98
C ALA A 194 2.71 -17.10 4.39
N TRP A 195 3.92 -17.28 3.88
CA TRP A 195 4.61 -16.20 3.19
C TRP A 195 5.42 -16.70 1.99
N ALA A 196 5.54 -15.84 0.99
CA ALA A 196 6.30 -16.10 -0.22
C ALA A 196 7.28 -14.95 -0.47
N PHE A 197 8.45 -15.28 -1.03
CA PHE A 197 9.44 -14.32 -1.46
C PHE A 197 9.60 -14.43 -2.99
N LEU A 198 9.39 -13.32 -3.69
CA LEU A 198 9.31 -13.25 -5.15
C LEU A 198 10.47 -12.43 -5.69
N THR A 199 11.39 -13.07 -6.41
CA THR A 199 12.35 -12.36 -7.24
C THR A 199 11.69 -11.98 -8.56
N ILE A 200 11.65 -10.68 -8.84
CA ILE A 200 11.07 -10.10 -10.06
C ILE A 200 12.15 -9.34 -10.84
N PRO A 201 11.98 -9.11 -12.16
CA PRO A 201 12.87 -8.25 -12.93
C PRO A 201 13.04 -6.88 -12.27
N ARG A 202 14.25 -6.33 -12.31
CA ARG A 202 14.54 -5.03 -11.68
C ARG A 202 13.90 -3.91 -12.49
N HIS A 203 13.39 -2.90 -11.78
CA HIS A 203 12.89 -1.66 -12.37
C HIS A 203 13.64 -0.46 -11.76
N PRO A 204 14.17 0.48 -12.58
CA PRO A 204 15.03 1.56 -12.07
C PRO A 204 14.27 2.70 -11.38
N ALA A 205 12.96 2.83 -11.60
CA ALA A 205 12.17 3.94 -11.07
C ALA A 205 12.15 4.02 -9.52
N SER A 206 12.33 5.23 -8.99
CA SER A 206 12.32 5.54 -7.56
C SER A 206 11.60 6.86 -7.30
N ALA A 207 10.65 6.87 -6.36
CA ALA A 207 9.97 8.08 -5.91
C ALA A 207 10.94 9.17 -5.45
N THR A 208 12.05 8.79 -4.81
CA THR A 208 13.08 9.74 -4.36
C THR A 208 13.75 10.45 -5.52
N LEU A 209 14.05 9.73 -6.61
CA LEU A 209 14.63 10.33 -7.82
C LEU A 209 13.63 11.28 -8.51
N ILE A 210 12.34 10.92 -8.51
CA ILE A 210 11.28 11.77 -9.07
C ILE A 210 11.15 13.07 -8.28
N ARG A 211 11.13 13.01 -6.94
CA ARG A 211 11.10 14.22 -6.10
C ARG A 211 12.35 15.08 -6.24
N GLN A 212 13.52 14.48 -6.50
CA GLN A 212 14.75 15.22 -6.81
C GLN A 212 14.68 15.94 -8.15
N ALA A 213 14.02 15.34 -9.15
CA ALA A 213 13.89 15.91 -10.50
C ALA A 213 12.78 16.96 -10.62
N LEU A 214 11.61 16.71 -10.02
CA LEU A 214 10.41 17.56 -10.12
C LEU A 214 10.24 18.53 -8.93
N GLY A 215 11.07 18.39 -7.90
CA GLY A 215 10.91 19.13 -6.65
C GLY A 215 9.82 18.56 -5.72
N ARG A 216 9.69 19.16 -4.54
CA ARG A 216 8.69 18.78 -3.52
C ARG A 216 7.25 19.08 -3.97
N GLU A 217 7.10 19.95 -4.95
CA GLU A 217 5.83 20.44 -5.51
C GLU A 217 5.37 19.66 -6.75
N TRP A 218 5.77 18.40 -6.91
CA TRP A 218 5.27 17.53 -8.01
C TRP A 218 3.74 17.41 -8.07
N HIS A 219 3.05 17.82 -6.99
CA HIS A 219 1.60 17.80 -6.80
C HIS A 219 0.95 19.19 -6.92
N SER A 220 1.73 20.25 -7.16
CA SER A 220 1.20 21.58 -7.45
C SER A 220 0.61 21.58 -8.87
N PRO A 221 -0.59 22.14 -9.10
CA PRO A 221 -1.08 22.34 -10.46
C PRO A 221 -0.08 23.22 -11.22
N ALA A 222 0.20 22.89 -12.48
CA ALA A 222 1.07 23.70 -13.32
C ALA A 222 0.59 25.16 -13.30
N PRO A 223 1.49 26.16 -13.19
CA PRO A 223 1.07 27.55 -13.24
C PRO A 223 0.28 27.77 -14.53
N LEU A 224 -0.91 28.36 -14.39
CA LEU A 224 -1.73 28.79 -15.52
C LEU A 224 -0.88 29.74 -16.36
N THR A 225 -0.33 29.24 -17.46
CA THR A 225 0.32 30.05 -18.47
C THR A 225 -0.80 30.71 -19.26
N GLY A 226 -1.24 31.88 -18.79
CA GLY A 226 -2.42 32.54 -19.31
C GLY A 226 -2.60 33.95 -18.82
N GLU A 227 -1.59 34.81 -18.99
CA GLU A 227 -1.83 36.22 -19.29
C GLU A 227 -1.14 36.52 -20.61
N GLN A 228 -1.92 36.42 -21.69
CA GLN A 228 -1.62 37.14 -22.91
C GLN A 228 -1.63 38.62 -22.55
N GLN A 229 -0.50 39.29 -22.82
CA GLN A 229 -0.47 40.74 -22.91
C GLN A 229 -1.42 41.15 -24.04
N GLU A 230 -2.59 41.67 -23.69
CA GLU A 230 -3.38 42.53 -24.56
C GLU A 230 -3.23 43.97 -24.08
N THR A 231 -2.45 44.71 -24.88
CA THR A 231 -2.44 46.17 -25.16
C THR A 231 -2.45 47.17 -24.01
#